data_AF-A0A6C0I990-F1
#
_entry.id   AF-A0A6C0I990-F1
#
_cell.length_a   1.000
_cell.length_b   1.000
_cell.length_c   1.000
_cell.angle_alpha   90.00
_cell.angle_beta   90.00
_cell.angle_gamma   90.00
#
_symmetry.space_group_name_H-M   'P 1'
#
loop_
_entity.id
_entity.type
_entity.pdbx_description
1 polymer ?
#
loop_
_entity_poly.entity_id
_entity_poly.type
_entity_poly.pdbx_seq_one_letter_code
_entity_poly.pdbx_strand_id
1 'polypeptide(L)'
;MANTFTNTRSSIGKFYISIIMALLMGILEVLMYDYHMGSISVMYYLFLGLLLCTFSYLYREQMYIYDKDYLNEMIEHHSMALLTSESILEKTESERVKRLAENIISTQRSEIEYMGKLLNTIS
;
A
#
# COMPACT_ATOMS: atom_id res chain seq x y z
N MET A 1 4.41 -18.68 -6.75
CA MET A 1 4.62 -17.23 -6.96
C MET A 1 3.37 -16.50 -6.50
N ALA A 2 3.54 -15.55 -5.58
CA ALA A 2 2.62 -14.49 -5.14
C ALA A 2 1.15 -14.78 -4.72
N ASN A 3 0.63 -16.00 -4.80
CA ASN A 3 -0.78 -16.29 -4.48
C ASN A 3 -0.94 -17.39 -3.42
N THR A 4 -0.35 -17.19 -2.25
CA THR A 4 -0.62 -18.04 -1.10
C THR A 4 -0.92 -17.13 0.08
N PHE A 5 -2.03 -17.39 0.78
CA PHE A 5 -2.43 -16.69 2.02
C PHE A 5 -1.35 -16.68 3.11
N THR A 6 -0.27 -17.45 2.92
CA THR A 6 0.92 -17.47 3.76
C THR A 6 1.90 -16.32 3.48
N ASN A 7 1.75 -15.57 2.38
CA ASN A 7 2.65 -14.47 2.01
C ASN A 7 2.04 -13.07 2.24
N THR A 8 0.85 -12.97 2.83
CA THR A 8 0.35 -11.70 3.35
C THR A 8 1.13 -11.35 4.60
N ARG A 9 2.04 -10.37 4.48
CA ARG A 9 2.83 -9.90 5.61
C ARG A 9 2.17 -8.65 6.18
N SER A 10 1.80 -8.71 7.45
CA SER A 10 1.30 -7.55 8.19
C SER A 10 2.45 -6.60 8.42
N SER A 11 2.34 -5.38 7.93
CA SER A 11 3.35 -4.35 8.06
C SER A 11 2.77 -3.11 8.75
N ILE A 12 3.64 -2.37 9.44
CA ILE A 12 3.30 -1.11 10.11
C ILE A 12 2.78 -0.08 9.09
N GLY A 13 3.34 -0.06 7.87
CA GLY A 13 2.88 0.83 6.80
C GLY A 13 1.41 0.62 6.43
N LYS A 14 0.97 -0.65 6.28
CA LYS A 14 -0.44 -0.98 6.02
C LYS A 14 -1.36 -0.59 7.18
N PHE A 15 -0.87 -0.70 8.42
CA PHE A 15 -1.62 -0.25 9.59
C PHE A 15 -1.90 1.26 9.51
N TYR A 16 -0.89 2.08 9.22
CA TYR A 16 -1.07 3.52 9.03
C TYR A 16 -2.07 3.85 7.90
N ILE A 17 -1.94 3.20 6.73
CA ILE A 17 -2.87 3.42 5.60
C ILE A 17 -4.29 3.01 5.97
N SER A 18 -4.48 1.91 6.71
CA SER A 18 -5.80 1.45 7.13
C SER A 18 -6.50 2.45 8.07
N ILE A 19 -5.74 3.08 8.98
CA ILE A 19 -6.26 4.12 9.87
C ILE A 19 -6.60 5.38 9.09
N ILE A 20 -5.73 5.81 8.17
CA ILE A 20 -5.99 6.99 7.33
C ILE A 20 -7.29 6.80 6.53
N MET A 21 -7.50 5.62 5.95
CA MET A 21 -8.74 5.29 5.23
C MET A 21 -9.96 5.29 6.15
N ALA A 22 -9.85 4.67 7.33
CA ALA A 22 -10.94 4.67 8.31
C ALA A 22 -11.31 6.10 8.77
N LEU A 23 -10.32 6.97 8.97
CA LEU A 23 -10.55 8.36 9.34
C LEU A 23 -11.21 9.16 8.21
N LEU A 24 -10.80 8.95 6.96
CA LEU A 24 -11.44 9.58 5.80
C LEU A 24 -12.91 9.12 5.65
N MET A 25 -13.18 7.82 5.82
CA MET A 25 -14.55 7.29 5.82
C MET A 25 -15.36 7.85 6.99
N GLY A 26 -14.79 7.94 8.19
CA GLY A 26 -15.44 8.56 9.35
C GLY A 26 -15.80 10.03 9.10
N ILE A 27 -14.95 10.80 8.41
CA ILE A 27 -15.28 12.18 8.02
C ILE A 27 -16.47 12.20 7.04
N LEU A 28 -16.51 11.29 6.06
CA LEU A 28 -17.62 11.18 5.11
C LEU A 28 -18.94 10.79 5.80
N GLU A 29 -18.89 9.87 6.78
CA GLU A 29 -20.07 9.46 7.54
C GLU A 29 -20.65 10.61 8.38
N VAL A 30 -19.79 11.34 9.09
CA VAL A 30 -20.21 12.53 9.86
C VAL A 30 -20.77 13.61 8.92
N LEU A 31 -20.16 13.80 7.75
CA LEU A 31 -20.64 14.74 6.73
C LEU A 31 -22.02 14.35 6.20
N MET A 32 -22.24 13.08 5.87
CA MET A 32 -23.55 12.60 5.42
C MET A 32 -24.61 12.76 6.50
N TYR A 33 -24.28 12.46 7.76
CA TYR A 33 -25.19 12.62 8.89
C TYR A 33 -25.57 14.09 9.10
N ASP A 34 -24.59 14.99 9.11
CA ASP A 34 -24.78 16.43 9.27
C ASP A 34 -25.61 17.02 8.12
N TYR A 35 -25.34 16.59 6.88
CA TYR A 35 -26.14 16.99 5.72
C TYR A 35 -27.60 16.57 5.84
N HIS A 36 -27.85 15.36 6.36
CA HIS A 36 -29.21 14.84 6.53
C HIS A 36 -29.97 15.53 7.68
N MET A 37 -29.29 15.85 8.78
CA MET A 37 -29.90 16.47 9.97
C MET A 37 -29.88 17.99 9.98
N GLY A 38 -29.21 18.64 9.01
CA GLY A 38 -29.09 20.10 8.95
C GLY A 38 -28.27 20.68 10.11
N SER A 39 -27.44 19.86 10.78
CA SER A 39 -26.54 20.25 11.87
C SER A 39 -25.10 20.28 11.38
N ILE A 40 -24.20 20.94 12.11
CA ILE A 40 -22.76 20.87 11.84
C ILE A 40 -22.04 20.47 13.13
N SER A 41 -21.49 19.27 13.13
CA SER A 41 -20.81 18.64 14.26
C SER A 41 -19.33 19.04 14.31
N VAL A 42 -19.04 20.34 14.45
CA VAL A 42 -17.69 20.93 14.35
C VAL A 42 -16.64 20.22 15.21
N MET A 43 -17.00 19.81 16.43
CA MET A 43 -16.10 19.11 17.35
C MET A 43 -15.55 17.79 16.76
N TYR A 44 -16.39 17.04 16.04
CA TYR A 44 -15.99 15.76 15.44
C TYR A 44 -15.02 15.97 14.27
N TYR A 45 -15.25 16.98 13.42
CA TYR A 45 -14.31 17.29 12.33
C TYR A 45 -12.95 17.75 12.84
N LEU A 46 -12.90 18.56 13.90
CA LEU A 46 -11.64 18.98 14.50
C LEU A 46 -10.86 17.79 15.07
N PHE A 47 -11.55 16.90 15.78
CA PHE A 47 -10.94 15.70 16.35
C PHE A 47 -10.43 14.73 15.26
N LEU A 48 -11.30 14.39 14.29
CA LEU A 48 -10.94 13.51 13.17
C LEU A 48 -9.85 14.12 12.29
N GLY A 49 -9.90 15.44 12.05
CA GLY A 49 -8.88 16.16 11.28
C GLY A 49 -7.51 16.15 11.96
N LEU A 50 -7.47 16.37 13.28
CA LEU A 50 -6.23 16.30 14.06
C LEU A 50 -5.63 14.89 14.04
N LEU A 51 -6.47 13.86 14.20
CA LEU A 51 -6.03 12.46 14.09
C LEU A 51 -5.51 12.15 12.69
N LEU A 52 -6.23 12.57 11.64
CA LEU A 52 -5.84 12.34 10.25
C LEU A 52 -4.49 12.98 9.95
N CYS A 53 -4.26 14.21 10.39
CA CYS A 53 -2.96 14.89 10.26
C CYS A 53 -1.85 14.15 11.00
N THR A 54 -2.12 13.67 12.22
CA THR A 54 -1.13 12.94 13.04
C THR A 54 -0.73 11.63 12.38
N PHE A 55 -1.69 10.82 11.94
CA PHE A 55 -1.41 9.54 11.26
C PHE A 55 -0.78 9.73 9.88
N SER A 56 -1.18 10.77 9.14
CA SER A 56 -0.54 11.14 7.86
C SER A 56 0.92 11.54 8.07
N TYR A 57 1.23 12.26 9.15
CA TYR A 57 2.60 12.60 9.51
C TYR A 57 3.42 11.36 9.88
N LEU A 58 2.88 10.45 10.72
CA LEU A 58 3.55 9.19 11.07
C LEU A 58 3.84 8.32 9.85
N TYR A 59 2.90 8.25 8.90
CA TYR A 59 3.10 7.54 7.63
C TYR A 59 4.19 8.20 6.78
N ARG A 60 4.24 9.53 6.73
CA ARG A 60 5.23 10.27 5.94
C ARG A 60 6.66 10.09 6.47
N GLU A 61 6.82 10.10 7.78
CA GLU A 61 8.11 9.87 8.44
C GLU A 61 8.50 8.38 8.46
N GLN A 62 7.60 7.47 8.05
CA GLN A 62 7.84 6.02 8.05
C GLN A 62 8.36 5.53 9.42
N MET A 63 7.79 6.09 10.50
CA MET A 63 8.22 5.78 11.87
C MET A 63 7.99 4.29 12.18
N TYR A 64 8.97 3.66 12.83
CA TYR A 64 8.92 2.23 13.23
C TYR A 64 8.89 1.22 12.06
N ILE A 65 9.31 1.61 10.86
CA ILE A 65 9.50 0.68 9.74
C ILE A 65 10.98 0.30 9.69
N TYR A 66 11.28 -0.97 9.96
CA TYR A 66 12.64 -1.50 9.98
C TYR A 66 12.99 -2.23 8.67
N ASP A 67 14.26 -2.59 8.49
CA ASP A 67 14.76 -3.27 7.29
C ASP A 67 13.93 -4.49 6.89
N LYS A 68 13.51 -5.29 7.87
CA LYS A 68 12.63 -6.44 7.63
C LYS A 68 11.30 -5.97 7.04
N ASP A 69 10.59 -5.05 7.70
CA ASP A 69 9.29 -4.55 7.22
C ASP A 69 9.39 -3.96 5.82
N TYR A 70 10.43 -3.16 5.56
CA TYR A 70 10.72 -2.58 4.25
C TYR A 70 10.89 -3.65 3.17
N LEU A 71 11.78 -4.63 3.37
CA LEU A 71 12.02 -5.70 2.39
C LEU A 71 10.76 -6.56 2.17
N ASN A 72 9.95 -6.75 3.21
CA ASN A 72 8.70 -7.50 3.14
C ASN A 72 7.67 -6.76 2.26
N GLU A 73 7.47 -5.47 2.50
CA GLU A 73 6.57 -4.62 1.69
C GLU A 73 7.04 -4.51 0.24
N MET A 74 8.35 -4.36 0.00
CA MET A 74 8.88 -4.25 -1.35
C MET A 74 8.72 -5.55 -2.14
N ILE A 75 8.93 -6.72 -1.53
CA ILE A 75 8.68 -8.02 -2.18
C ILE A 75 7.21 -8.15 -2.60
N GLU A 76 6.28 -7.73 -1.74
CA GLU A 76 4.84 -7.76 -2.06
C GLU A 76 4.49 -6.77 -3.18
N HIS A 77 4.98 -5.53 -3.11
CA HIS A 77 4.76 -4.51 -4.14
C HIS A 77 5.27 -4.98 -5.51
N HIS A 78 6.48 -5.55 -5.58
CA HIS A 78 7.04 -6.08 -6.82
C HIS A 78 6.23 -7.28 -7.32
N SER A 79 5.75 -8.14 -6.42
CA SER A 79 4.91 -9.28 -6.80
C SER A 79 3.59 -8.85 -7.46
N MET A 80 2.99 -7.74 -7.02
CA MET A 80 1.80 -7.17 -7.66
C MET A 80 2.11 -6.62 -9.07
N ALA A 81 3.26 -5.98 -9.25
CA ALA A 81 3.68 -5.48 -10.55
C ALA A 81 4.06 -6.60 -11.53
N LEU A 82 4.58 -7.74 -11.05
CA LEU A 82 4.72 -8.95 -11.87
C LEU A 82 3.36 -9.43 -12.37
N LEU A 83 2.36 -9.55 -11.49
CA LEU A 83 1.01 -10.01 -11.84
C LEU A 83 0.36 -9.14 -12.92
N THR A 84 0.43 -7.81 -12.77
CA THR A 84 -0.17 -6.88 -13.74
C THR A 84 0.61 -6.84 -15.05
N SER A 85 1.94 -6.97 -14.99
CA SER A 85 2.80 -7.03 -16.18
C SER A 85 2.59 -8.33 -16.97
N GLU A 86 2.46 -9.47 -16.31
CA GLU A 86 2.12 -10.74 -16.97
C GLU A 86 0.73 -10.67 -17.62
N SER A 87 -0.24 -10.06 -16.91
CA SER A 87 -1.61 -9.89 -17.42
C SER A 87 -1.72 -8.97 -18.64
N ILE A 88 -0.89 -7.93 -18.76
CA ILE A 88 -0.95 -7.00 -19.90
C ILE A 88 -0.31 -7.60 -21.15
N LEU A 89 0.65 -8.52 -21.03
CA LEU A 89 1.28 -9.20 -22.17
C LEU A 89 0.30 -9.99 -23.02
N GLU A 90 -0.77 -10.51 -22.43
CA GLU A 90 -1.84 -11.22 -23.14
C GLU A 90 -2.83 -10.30 -23.86
N LYS A 91 -2.87 -9.02 -23.50
CA LYS A 91 -3.91 -8.07 -23.93
C LYS A 91 -3.39 -6.96 -24.83
N THR A 92 -2.10 -6.64 -24.73
CA THR A 92 -1.50 -5.50 -25.44
C THR A 92 -1.12 -5.86 -26.87
N GLU A 93 -1.50 -5.00 -27.81
CA GLU A 93 -1.04 -5.05 -29.20
C GLU A 93 0.18 -4.11 -29.44
N SER A 94 0.47 -3.23 -28.47
CA SER A 94 1.59 -2.30 -28.57
C SER A 94 2.91 -2.96 -28.20
N GLU A 95 3.81 -3.07 -29.18
CA GLU A 95 5.16 -3.61 -29.01
C GLU A 95 5.98 -2.84 -27.96
N ARG A 96 5.75 -1.52 -27.82
CA ARG A 96 6.42 -0.70 -26.79
C ARG A 96 5.97 -1.09 -25.38
N VAL A 97 4.68 -1.34 -25.20
CA VAL A 97 4.10 -1.76 -23.91
C VAL A 97 4.55 -3.18 -23.58
N LYS A 98 4.58 -4.07 -24.58
CA LYS A 98 5.06 -5.45 -24.42
C LYS A 98 6.50 -5.49 -23.89
N ARG A 99 7.40 -4.75 -24.54
CA ARG A 99 8.81 -4.64 -24.10
C ARG A 99 8.95 -4.06 -22.70
N LEU A 100 8.14 -3.06 -22.34
CA LEU A 100 8.13 -2.51 -20.99
C LEU A 100 7.73 -3.57 -19.96
N ALA A 101 6.64 -4.30 -20.22
CA ALA A 101 6.15 -5.34 -19.32
C ALA A 101 7.16 -6.49 -19.16
N GLU A 102 7.79 -6.96 -20.24
CA GLU A 102 8.85 -7.98 -20.19
C GLU A 102 10.06 -7.50 -19.35
N ASN A 103 10.48 -6.24 -19.53
CA ASN A 103 11.56 -5.66 -18.74
C ASN A 103 11.21 -5.54 -17.26
N ILE A 104 9.99 -5.11 -16.93
CA ILE A 104 9.49 -5.06 -15.54
C ILE A 104 9.52 -6.45 -14.93
N ILE A 105 9.02 -7.47 -15.64
CA ILE A 105 9.00 -8.85 -15.15
C ILE A 105 10.40 -9.36 -14.82
N SER A 106 11.34 -9.18 -15.75
CA SER A 106 12.72 -9.63 -15.58
C SER A 106 13.42 -8.94 -14.41
N THR A 107 13.30 -7.61 -14.34
CA THR A 107 13.97 -6.79 -13.32
C THR A 107 13.40 -7.07 -11.93
N GLN A 108 12.08 -6.98 -11.80
CA GLN A 108 11.44 -7.12 -10.49
C GLN A 108 11.50 -8.52 -9.92
N ARG A 109 11.53 -9.56 -10.78
CA ARG A 109 11.78 -10.94 -10.32
C ARG A 109 13.17 -11.10 -9.71
N SER A 110 14.18 -10.52 -10.35
CA SER A 110 15.56 -10.53 -9.85
C SER A 110 15.68 -9.76 -8.52
N GLU A 111 14.99 -8.62 -8.39
CA GLU A 111 14.94 -7.83 -7.16
C GLU A 111 14.25 -8.58 -6.01
N ILE A 112 13.14 -9.29 -6.27
CA ILE A 112 12.47 -10.14 -5.27
C ILE A 112 13.42 -11.21 -4.73
N GLU A 113 14.16 -11.90 -5.61
CA GLU A 113 15.13 -12.91 -5.19
C GLU A 113 16.27 -12.30 -4.35
N TYR A 114 16.75 -11.12 -4.73
CA TYR A 114 17.77 -10.40 -3.98
C TYR A 114 17.28 -9.98 -2.59
N MET A 115 16.10 -9.36 -2.50
CA MET A 115 15.48 -8.99 -1.22
C MET A 115 15.19 -10.21 -0.35
N GLY A 116 14.78 -11.34 -0.94
CA GLY A 116 14.59 -12.61 -0.24
C GLY A 116 15.89 -13.14 0.39
N LYS A 117 17.03 -13.01 -0.29
CA LYS A 117 18.35 -13.36 0.26
C LYS A 117 18.76 -12.42 1.39
N LEU A 118 18.52 -11.11 1.23
CA LEU A 118 18.78 -10.13 2.29
C LEU A 118 17.97 -10.47 3.55
N LEU A 119 16.69 -10.83 3.40
CA LEU A 119 15.84 -11.21 4.52
C LEU A 119 16.38 -12.38 5.33
N ASN A 120 16.91 -13.41 4.68
CA ASN A 120 17.52 -14.56 5.36
C ASN A 120 18.87 -14.22 6.03
N THR A 121 19.48 -13.09 5.65
CA THR A 121 20.76 -12.64 6.21
C THR A 121 20.55 -11.75 7.44
N ILE A 122 19.45 -10.97 7.46
CA ILE A 122 19.09 -10.08 8.57
C ILE A 122 18.14 -10.73 9.60
N SER A 123 17.65 -11.95 9.35
CA SER A 123 16.72 -12.68 10.21
C SER A 123 17.38 -13.36 11.40
#